data_AF-A0A1M6PSB2-F1
#
_entry.id   AF-A0A1M6PSB2-F1
#
_cell.length_a   1.000
_cell.length_b   1.000
_cell.length_c   1.000
_cell.angle_alpha   90.00
_cell.angle_beta   90.00
_cell.angle_gamma   90.00
#
_symmetry.space_group_name_H-M   'P 1'
#
loop_
_entity.id
_entity.type
_entity.pdbx_description
1 polymer ?
#
loop_
_entity_poly.entity_id
_entity_poly.type
_entity_poly.pdbx_seq_one_letter_code
_entity_poly.pdbx_strand_id
1 'polypeptide(L)'
;TQPERETLLEILEDRHGRSSTIVTSQVPVEEWHAVIGSPTLADAILDRLVHNAHRIELSGESMRRITARRATTTETLDAREPS
;
A
#
# COMPACT_ATOMS: atom_id res chain seq x y z
N THR A 1 -15.50 -4.85 5.31
CA THR A 1 -16.70 -5.61 5.74
C THR A 1 -16.31 -7.04 6.10
N GLN A 2 -17.21 -7.86 6.66
CA GLN A 2 -16.86 -9.25 6.99
C GLN A 2 -16.46 -10.08 5.75
N PRO A 3 -17.21 -10.05 4.63
CA PRO A 3 -16.85 -10.82 3.43
C PRO A 3 -15.48 -10.43 2.86
N GLU A 4 -15.15 -9.13 2.84
CA GLU A 4 -13.85 -8.67 2.33
C GLU A 4 -12.65 -9.26 3.08
N ARG A 5 -12.78 -9.48 4.39
CA ARG A 5 -11.70 -10.06 5.22
C ARG A 5 -11.55 -11.55 4.96
N GLU A 6 -12.67 -12.24 4.80
CA GLU A 6 -12.70 -13.66 4.47
C GLU A 6 -12.09 -13.89 3.08
N THR A 7 -12.47 -13.09 2.08
CA THR A 7 -11.87 -13.13 0.74
C THR A 7 -10.37 -12.83 0.78
N LEU A 8 -9.93 -11.86 1.59
CA LEU A 8 -8.50 -11.59 1.75
C LEU A 8 -7.76 -12.80 2.34
N LEU A 9 -8.32 -13.45 3.36
CA LEU A 9 -7.73 -14.64 3.96
C LEU A 9 -7.66 -15.80 2.97
N GLU A 10 -8.73 -16.06 2.21
CA GLU A 10 -8.78 -17.11 1.18
C GLU A 10 -7.66 -16.92 0.13
N ILE A 11 -7.50 -15.70 -0.40
CA ILE A 11 -6.44 -15.38 -1.35
C ILE A 11 -5.04 -15.61 -0.74
N LEU A 12 -4.87 -15.24 0.54
CA LEU A 12 -3.60 -15.44 1.23
C LEU A 12 -3.31 -16.91 1.48
N GLU A 13 -4.32 -17.71 1.82
CA GLU A 13 -4.21 -19.16 2.00
C GLU A 13 -3.75 -19.87 0.72
N ASP A 14 -4.38 -19.54 -0.42
CA ASP A 14 -4.02 -20.12 -1.72
C ASP A 14 -2.59 -19.80 -2.17
N ARG A 15 -2.03 -18.68 -1.70
CA ARG A 15 -0.68 -18.23 -2.05
C ARG A 15 0.38 -18.63 -1.04
N HIS A 16 -0.01 -18.85 0.22
CA HIS A 16 0.94 -19.09 1.32
C HIS A 16 1.80 -20.32 1.03
N GLY A 17 3.13 -20.16 1.14
CA GLY A 17 4.10 -21.21 0.84
C GLY A 17 4.21 -21.62 -0.64
N ARG A 18 3.45 -21.00 -1.55
CA ARG A 18 3.38 -21.38 -2.98
C ARG A 18 3.89 -20.28 -3.90
N SER A 19 3.69 -19.01 -3.56
CA SER A 19 4.10 -17.87 -4.39
C SER A 19 4.32 -16.61 -3.55
N SER A 20 5.26 -15.77 -3.99
CA SER A 20 5.51 -14.47 -3.33
C SER A 20 4.33 -13.52 -3.50
N THR A 21 4.01 -12.75 -2.46
CA THR A 21 2.91 -11.77 -2.46
C THR A 21 3.46 -10.41 -2.07
N ILE A 22 3.13 -9.37 -2.84
CA ILE A 22 3.47 -7.97 -2.54
C ILE A 22 2.19 -7.26 -2.12
N VAL A 23 2.24 -6.56 -1.00
CA VAL A 23 1.16 -5.72 -0.48
C VAL A 23 1.69 -4.32 -0.22
N THR A 24 0.92 -3.32 -0.63
CA THR A 24 1.21 -1.91 -0.35
C THR A 24 0.10 -1.34 0.52
N SER A 25 0.46 -0.68 1.61
CA SER A 25 -0.49 -0.03 2.51
C SER A 25 -0.05 1.40 2.83
N GLN A 26 -1.03 2.25 3.08
CA GLN A 26 -0.82 3.58 3.67
C GLN A 26 -0.86 3.51 5.21
N VAL A 27 -1.29 2.39 5.77
CA VAL A 27 -1.40 2.14 7.20
C VAL A 27 -0.19 1.32 7.64
N PRO A 28 0.50 1.69 8.72
CA PRO A 28 1.61 0.91 9.27
C PRO A 28 1.11 -0.47 9.75
N VAL A 29 1.97 -1.49 9.66
CA VAL A 29 1.57 -2.89 9.89
C VAL A 29 1.04 -3.12 11.31
N GLU A 30 1.57 -2.36 12.27
CA GLU A 30 1.20 -2.37 13.69
C GLU A 30 -0.28 -2.03 13.89
N GLU A 31 -0.88 -1.25 12.99
CA GLU A 31 -2.29 -0.85 13.05
C GLU A 31 -3.22 -1.82 12.29
N TRP A 32 -2.67 -2.75 11.49
CA TRP A 32 -3.49 -3.61 10.64
C TRP A 32 -4.43 -4.50 11.44
N HIS A 33 -4.02 -4.97 12.62
CA HIS A 33 -4.88 -5.78 13.49
C HIS A 33 -6.17 -5.03 13.82
N ALA A 34 -6.05 -3.75 14.22
CA ALA A 34 -7.17 -2.88 14.53
C ALA A 34 -8.02 -2.54 13.29
N VAL A 35 -7.37 -2.25 12.14
CA VAL A 35 -8.06 -1.93 10.88
C VAL A 35 -8.88 -3.11 10.36
N ILE A 36 -8.34 -4.33 10.48
CA ILE A 36 -9.07 -5.55 10.14
C ILE A 36 -10.27 -5.69 11.08
N GLY A 37 -10.11 -5.49 12.39
CA GLY A 37 -11.23 -5.39 13.33
C GLY A 37 -11.97 -6.70 13.59
N SER A 38 -11.36 -7.83 13.23
CA SER A 38 -11.78 -9.19 13.61
C SER A 38 -10.54 -9.90 14.15
N PRO A 39 -10.43 -10.10 15.48
CA PRO A 39 -9.20 -10.64 16.09
C PRO A 39 -8.74 -11.94 15.44
N THR A 40 -9.66 -12.89 15.24
CA THR A 40 -9.34 -14.20 14.63
C THR A 40 -8.86 -14.07 13.19
N LEU A 41 -9.51 -13.25 12.36
CA LEU A 41 -9.09 -13.07 10.98
C LEU A 41 -7.81 -12.24 10.90
N ALA A 42 -7.64 -11.25 11.76
CA ALA A 42 -6.44 -10.43 11.83
C ALA A 42 -5.23 -11.28 12.17
N ASP A 43 -5.32 -12.14 13.19
CA ASP A 43 -4.23 -13.06 13.54
C ASP A 43 -3.88 -13.98 12.37
N ALA A 44 -4.88 -14.61 11.75
CA ALA A 44 -4.68 -15.52 10.62
C ALA A 44 -4.05 -14.84 9.39
N ILE A 45 -4.47 -13.61 9.08
CA ILE A 45 -3.94 -12.80 7.97
C ILE A 45 -2.50 -12.38 8.26
N LEU A 46 -2.23 -11.84 9.45
CA LEU A 46 -0.89 -11.36 9.83
C LEU A 46 0.12 -12.50 9.91
N ASP A 47 -0.29 -13.67 10.39
CA ASP A 47 0.55 -14.87 10.41
C ASP A 47 1.00 -15.28 8.99
N ARG A 48 0.08 -15.31 8.03
CA ARG A 48 0.39 -15.72 6.65
C ARG A 48 1.17 -14.69 5.86
N LEU A 49 0.86 -13.40 6.07
CA LEU A 49 1.34 -12.31 5.24
C LEU A 49 2.54 -11.59 5.84
N VAL A 50 2.56 -11.35 7.16
CA VAL A 50 3.54 -10.48 7.81
C VAL A 50 4.67 -11.26 8.46
N HIS A 51 4.39 -12.44 9.02
CA HIS A 51 5.36 -13.21 9.81
C HIS A 51 6.69 -13.46 9.05
N ASN A 52 6.60 -13.69 7.74
CA ASN A 52 7.76 -13.93 6.86
C ASN A 52 7.99 -12.79 5.85
N ALA A 53 7.42 -11.60 6.06
CA ALA A 53 7.53 -10.50 5.11
C ALA A 53 8.84 -9.74 5.23
N HIS A 54 9.36 -9.30 4.08
CA HIS A 54 10.27 -8.17 4.01
C HIS A 54 9.45 -6.88 4.02
N ARG A 55 9.64 -6.06 5.06
CA ARG A 55 8.98 -4.75 5.20
C ARG A 55 9.87 -3.65 4.65
N ILE A 56 9.30 -2.83 3.78
CA ILE A 56 9.97 -1.66 3.20
C ILE A 56 9.10 -0.44 3.52
N GLU A 57 9.56 0.38 4.46
CA GLU A 57 8.91 1.64 4.77
C GLU A 57 9.30 2.70 3.74
N LEU A 58 8.29 3.27 3.07
CA LEU A 58 8.48 4.30 2.08
C LEU A 58 8.23 5.67 2.71
N SER A 59 9.21 6.56 2.60
CA SER A 59 9.13 7.95 3.08
C SER A 59 9.46 8.92 1.96
N GLY A 60 8.90 10.13 2.01
CA GLY A 60 9.22 11.22 1.08
C GLY A 60 8.00 11.95 0.54
N GLU A 61 8.26 12.89 -0.38
CA GLU A 61 7.21 13.64 -1.05
C GLU A 61 6.44 12.77 -2.06
N SER A 62 5.11 12.96 -2.14
CA SER A 62 4.29 12.32 -3.17
C SER A 62 4.81 12.62 -4.57
N MET A 63 5.11 11.56 -5.32
CA MET A 63 5.50 11.66 -6.73
C MET A 63 4.47 12.42 -7.57
N ARG A 64 3.17 12.35 -7.20
CA ARG A 64 2.11 13.13 -7.87
C ARG A 64 2.35 14.64 -7.73
N ARG A 65 2.76 15.12 -6.55
CA ARG A 65 3.08 16.53 -6.34
C ARG A 65 4.34 16.95 -7.09
N ILE A 66 5.35 16.09 -7.13
CA ILE A 66 6.59 16.34 -7.89
C ILE A 66 6.26 16.51 -9.38
N THR A 67 5.48 15.58 -9.95
CA THR A 67 5.08 15.64 -11.36
C THR A 67 4.21 16.86 -11.65
N ALA A 68 3.24 17.19 -10.79
CA ALA A 68 2.40 18.38 -10.96
C ALA A 68 3.24 19.67 -10.94
N ARG A 69 4.17 19.81 -9.98
CA ARG A 69 5.09 20.96 -9.91
C ARG A 69 5.97 21.07 -11.15
N ARG A 70 6.45 19.94 -11.68
CA ARG A 70 7.23 19.91 -12.93
C ARG A 70 6.41 20.41 -14.11
N ALA A 71 5.16 19.99 -14.25
CA ALA A 71 4.26 20.43 -15.31
C ALA A 71 4.00 21.95 -15.26
N THR A 72 3.64 22.49 -14.08
CA THR A 72 3.42 23.94 -13.91
C THR A 72 4.68 24.77 -14.18
N THR A 73 5.85 24.22 -13.83
CA THR A 73 7.14 24.89 -14.11
C THR A 73 7.38 24.99 -15.60
N THR A 74 7.10 23.93 -16.37
CA THR A 74 7.23 23.95 -17.84
C THR A 74 6.27 24.96 -18.48
N GLU A 75 5.00 24.97 -18.08
CA GLU A 75 4.00 25.93 -18.61
C GLU A 75 4.35 27.39 -18.30
N THR A 76 4.92 27.65 -17.12
CA THR A 76 5.35 29.01 -16.71
C THR A 76 6.59 29.48 -17.48
N LEU A 77 7.46 28.55 -17.89
CA LEU A 77 8.63 28.88 -18.71
C LEU A 77 8.21 29.20 -20.16
N ASP A 78 7.30 28.41 -20.74
CA ASP A 78 6.77 28.63 -22.09
C ASP A 78 5.93 29.92 -22.20
N ALA A 79 5.30 30.36 -21.10
CA ALA A 79 4.50 31.59 -21.06
C ALA A 79 5.30 32.90 -20.93
N ARG A 80 6.63 32.84 -20.77
CA ARG A 80 7.50 34.02 -20.52
C ARG A 80 8.33 34.47 -21.73
N GLU A 81 8.12 33.89 -22.91
CA GLU A 81 8.70 34.38 -24.18
C GLU A 81 7.67 35.27 -24.90
N PRO A 82 7.67 36.60 -24.70
CA PRO A 82 6.94 37.50 -25.60
C PRO A 82 7.69 37.64 -26.92
N SER A 83 6.93 37.63 -28.02
CA SER A 83 7.39 38.02 -29.37
C SER A 83 8.09 39.38 -29.42
#